data_AF-A0A829FAB5-F1
#
_entry.id   AF-A0A829FAB5-F1
#
_cell.length_a   1.000
_cell.length_b   1.000
_cell.length_c   1.000
_cell.angle_alpha   90.00
_cell.angle_beta   90.00
_cell.angle_gamma   90.00
#
_symmetry.space_group_name_H-M   'P 1'
#
loop_
_entity.id
_entity.type
_entity.pdbx_description
1 polymer ?
#
loop_
_entity_poly.entity_id
_entity_poly.type
_entity_poly.pdbx_seq_one_letter_code
_entity_poly.pdbx_strand_id
1 'polypeptide(L)'
;MNKKQDQEYYIEKLEKENLELKERIRYYESKFHKRSDCMKPNLIETGKRIKSIRSNLGMTMEQFAILTDSSNTSAVNNWERGYNLPNKTKLKKIAILGNTTTDWIKWGTLEEYITSYLIGIGYELYIKDFPE
;
A
#
# COMPACT_ATOMS: atom_id res chain seq x y z
N MET A 1 57.56 4.22 -6.23
CA MET A 1 56.41 3.55 -5.55
C MET A 1 55.76 2.60 -6.52
N ASN A 2 55.44 1.39 -6.06
CA ASN A 2 55.05 0.26 -6.90
C ASN A 2 53.54 0.33 -7.19
N LYS A 3 53.18 0.58 -8.46
CA LYS A 3 51.78 0.69 -8.92
C LYS A 3 50.90 -0.49 -8.51
N LYS A 4 51.49 -1.68 -8.31
CA LYS A 4 50.76 -2.87 -7.86
C LYS A 4 50.37 -2.79 -6.38
N GLN A 5 51.25 -2.29 -5.52
CA GLN A 5 50.97 -2.08 -4.10
C GLN A 5 49.92 -0.97 -3.91
N ASP A 6 49.95 0.06 -4.76
CA ASP A 6 48.93 1.11 -4.74
C ASP A 6 47.56 0.55 -5.17
N GLN A 7 47.49 -0.31 -6.19
CA GLN A 7 46.24 -0.98 -6.59
C GLN A 7 45.70 -1.93 -5.51
N GLU A 8 46.56 -2.74 -4.89
CA GLU A 8 46.17 -3.64 -3.81
C GLU A 8 45.57 -2.87 -2.62
N TYR A 9 46.16 -1.74 -2.24
CA TYR A 9 45.63 -0.84 -1.22
C TYR A 9 44.22 -0.31 -1.55
N TYR A 10 44.01 0.12 -2.80
CA TYR A 10 42.69 0.62 -3.23
C TYR A 10 41.63 -0.48 -3.25
N ILE A 11 41.99 -1.70 -3.66
CA ILE A 11 41.08 -2.85 -3.65
C ILE A 11 40.67 -3.17 -2.22
N GLU A 12 41.63 -3.27 -1.29
CA GLU A 12 41.37 -3.57 0.12
C GLU A 12 40.45 -2.52 0.77
N LYS A 13 40.67 -1.23 0.45
CA LYS A 13 39.81 -0.14 0.92
C LYS A 13 38.37 -0.28 0.41
N LEU A 14 38.19 -0.57 -0.88
CA LEU A 14 36.86 -0.76 -1.49
C LEU A 14 36.15 -2.00 -0.93
N GLU A 15 36.88 -3.08 -0.64
CA GLU A 15 36.32 -4.28 -0.02
C GLU A 15 35.79 -4.00 1.39
N LYS A 16 36.51 -3.19 2.16
CA LYS A 16 36.08 -2.77 3.50
C LYS A 16 34.82 -1.90 3.45
N GLU A 17 34.78 -0.89 2.57
CA GLU A 17 33.59 -0.06 2.38
C GLU A 17 32.37 -0.90 1.94
N ASN A 18 32.59 -1.87 1.03
CA ASN A 18 31.53 -2.80 0.62
C ASN A 18 31.05 -3.69 1.77
N LEU A 19 31.94 -4.11 2.67
CA LEU A 19 31.56 -4.90 3.84
C LEU A 19 30.70 -4.07 4.81
N GLU A 20 31.11 -2.83 5.11
CA GLU A 20 30.33 -1.91 5.95
C GLU A 20 28.96 -1.60 5.33
N LEU A 21 28.88 -1.40 4.01
CA LEU A 21 27.62 -1.21 3.31
C LEU A 21 26.71 -2.44 3.41
N LYS A 22 27.25 -3.65 3.25
CA LYS A 22 26.50 -4.91 3.41
C LYS A 22 25.97 -5.06 4.84
N GLU A 23 26.75 -4.68 5.85
CA GLU A 23 26.31 -4.69 7.24
C GLU A 23 25.19 -3.68 7.51
N ARG A 24 25.30 -2.47 6.96
CA ARG A 24 24.23 -1.46 7.04
C ARG A 24 22.96 -1.95 6.37
N ILE A 25 23.06 -2.53 5.17
CA ILE A 25 21.91 -3.10 4.47
C ILE A 25 21.27 -4.19 5.32
N ARG A 26 22.05 -5.15 5.84
CA ARG A 26 21.53 -6.19 6.75
C ARG A 26 20.85 -5.62 7.99
N TYR A 27 21.41 -4.56 8.58
CA TYR A 27 20.79 -3.88 9.72
C TYR A 27 19.43 -3.30 9.35
N TYR A 28 19.35 -2.55 8.25
CA TYR A 28 18.10 -1.97 7.77
C TYR A 28 17.10 -3.06 7.39
N GLU A 29 17.53 -4.11 6.71
CA GLU A 29 16.70 -5.28 6.46
C GLU A 29 16.21 -5.85 7.80
N SER A 30 17.05 -6.22 8.76
CA SER A 30 16.58 -6.79 10.03
C SER A 30 15.57 -5.91 10.80
N LYS A 31 15.76 -4.58 10.74
CA LYS A 31 14.96 -3.59 11.47
C LYS A 31 13.66 -3.22 10.75
N PHE A 32 13.63 -3.31 9.42
CA PHE A 32 12.52 -2.84 8.58
C PHE A 32 11.86 -3.96 7.76
N HIS A 33 12.44 -5.15 7.65
CA HIS A 33 11.92 -6.32 6.93
C HIS A 33 10.60 -6.84 7.54
N LYS A 34 10.34 -6.57 8.82
CA LYS A 34 9.03 -6.82 9.46
C LYS A 34 7.97 -5.73 9.20
N ARG A 35 8.34 -4.56 8.69
CA ARG A 35 7.41 -3.42 8.46
C ARG A 35 6.89 -3.37 7.02
N SER A 36 7.63 -3.91 6.07
CA SER A 36 7.22 -4.06 4.67
C SER A 36 6.10 -5.09 4.50
N ASP A 37 6.03 -6.07 5.41
CA ASP A 37 4.89 -6.96 5.51
C ASP A 37 3.69 -6.23 6.13
N CYS A 38 2.74 -5.93 5.25
CA CYS A 38 1.33 -5.65 5.47
C CYS A 38 0.95 -4.26 6.01
N MET A 39 1.25 -3.20 5.25
CA MET A 39 0.25 -2.11 5.18
C MET A 39 -1.09 -2.78 4.82
N LYS A 40 -2.12 -2.60 5.64
CA LYS A 40 -3.45 -3.21 5.46
C LYS A 40 -4.43 -2.14 5.01
N PRO A 41 -5.27 -2.40 3.99
CA PRO A 41 -6.26 -1.42 3.56
C PRO A 41 -7.14 -1.03 4.73
N ASN A 42 -7.36 0.27 4.90
CA ASN A 42 -8.38 0.74 5.83
C ASN A 42 -9.75 0.29 5.28
N LEU A 43 -10.42 -0.61 5.99
CA LEU A 43 -11.67 -1.22 5.52
C LEU A 43 -12.78 -0.18 5.36
N ILE A 44 -12.83 0.82 6.24
CA ILE A 44 -13.84 1.88 6.21
C ILE A 44 -13.63 2.78 4.99
N GLU A 45 -12.39 3.25 4.76
CA GLU A 45 -12.09 4.09 3.60
C GLU A 45 -12.22 3.32 2.28
N THR A 46 -11.82 2.05 2.27
CA THR A 46 -12.04 1.16 1.13
C THR A 46 -13.53 1.01 0.83
N GLY A 47 -14.36 0.81 1.86
CA GLY A 47 -15.82 0.70 1.72
C GLY A 47 -16.48 1.97 1.18
N LYS A 48 -16.04 3.14 1.66
CA LYS A 48 -16.48 4.44 1.13
C LYS A 48 -16.18 4.58 -0.36
N ARG A 49 -14.97 4.20 -0.81
CA ARG A 49 -14.60 4.22 -2.23
C ARG A 49 -15.45 3.27 -3.08
N ILE A 50 -15.72 2.05 -2.59
CA ILE A 50 -16.63 1.10 -3.27
C ILE A 50 -18.04 1.69 -3.40
N LYS A 51 -18.58 2.27 -2.32
CA LYS A 51 -19.90 2.92 -2.32
C LYS A 51 -19.96 4.11 -3.28
N SER A 52 -18.88 4.90 -3.35
CA SER A 52 -18.76 6.03 -4.27
C SER A 52 -18.84 5.57 -5.72
N ILE A 53 -18.08 4.53 -6.10
CA ILE A 53 -18.15 3.92 -7.44
C ILE A 53 -19.59 3.51 -7.77
N ARG A 54 -20.25 2.76 -6.88
CA ARG A 54 -21.64 2.32 -7.12
C ARG A 54 -22.60 3.50 -7.27
N SER A 55 -22.50 4.49 -6.38
CA SER A 55 -23.43 5.62 -6.33
C SER A 55 -23.25 6.56 -7.52
N ASN A 56 -22.01 6.78 -7.98
CA ASN A 56 -21.70 7.60 -9.16
C ASN A 56 -22.24 6.97 -10.46
N LEU A 57 -22.39 5.65 -10.49
CA LEU A 57 -23.04 4.92 -11.58
C LEU A 57 -24.57 4.87 -11.45
N GLY A 58 -25.16 5.44 -10.40
CA GLY A 58 -26.61 5.40 -10.16
C GLY A 58 -27.16 4.01 -9.87
N MET A 59 -26.30 3.07 -9.44
CA MET A 59 -26.67 1.66 -9.28
C MET A 59 -27.25 1.35 -7.90
N THR A 60 -28.27 0.49 -7.89
CA THR A 60 -28.72 -0.20 -6.66
C THR A 60 -27.66 -1.22 -6.21
N MET A 61 -27.71 -1.64 -4.94
CA MET A 61 -26.82 -2.72 -4.46
C MET A 61 -27.02 -4.03 -5.23
N GLU A 62 -28.23 -4.28 -5.73
CA GLU A 62 -28.56 -5.49 -6.48
C GLU A 62 -27.93 -5.49 -7.87
N GLN A 63 -28.07 -4.38 -8.61
CA GLN A 63 -27.38 -4.20 -9.89
C GLN A 63 -25.86 -4.29 -9.73
N PHE A 64 -25.32 -3.67 -8.69
CA PHE A 64 -23.89 -3.71 -8.41
C PHE A 64 -23.41 -5.12 -8.02
N ALA A 65 -24.20 -5.87 -7.26
CA ALA A 65 -23.91 -7.26 -6.92
C ALA A 65 -23.82 -8.13 -8.18
N ILE A 66 -24.76 -8.00 -9.10
CA ILE A 66 -24.77 -8.73 -10.38
C ILE A 66 -23.51 -8.43 -11.20
N LEU A 67 -23.17 -7.15 -11.39
CA LEU A 67 -22.02 -6.75 -12.21
C LEU A 67 -20.66 -7.10 -11.58
N THR A 68 -20.62 -7.32 -10.27
CA THR A 68 -19.40 -7.69 -9.53
C THR A 68 -19.29 -9.20 -9.26
N ASP A 69 -20.18 -10.02 -9.83
CA ASP A 69 -20.33 -11.47 -9.53
C ASP A 69 -20.46 -11.74 -8.02
N SER A 70 -21.19 -10.87 -7.31
CA SER A 70 -21.62 -11.12 -5.94
C SER A 70 -22.92 -11.91 -5.95
N SER A 71 -23.02 -12.92 -5.09
CA SER A 71 -24.22 -13.74 -4.97
C SER A 71 -25.36 -13.04 -4.23
N ASN A 72 -25.08 -11.96 -3.48
CA ASN A 72 -26.09 -11.21 -2.75
C ASN A 72 -25.68 -9.75 -2.49
N THR A 73 -26.67 -8.93 -2.17
CA THR A 73 -26.53 -7.52 -1.75
C THR A 73 -25.90 -7.37 -0.38
N SER A 74 -26.02 -8.37 0.50
CA SER A 74 -25.41 -8.37 1.83
C SER A 74 -23.89 -8.27 1.77
N ALA A 75 -23.25 -8.94 0.80
CA ALA A 75 -21.81 -8.82 0.58
C ALA A 75 -21.43 -7.39 0.16
N VAL A 76 -22.17 -6.78 -0.77
CA VAL A 76 -21.96 -5.38 -1.19
C VAL A 76 -22.11 -4.44 0.01
N ASN A 77 -23.17 -4.60 0.80
CA ASN A 77 -23.39 -3.81 2.01
C ASN A 77 -22.23 -3.97 3.03
N ASN A 78 -21.71 -5.19 3.21
CA ASN A 78 -20.57 -5.45 4.09
C ASN A 78 -19.29 -4.76 3.58
N TRP A 79 -19.04 -4.76 2.27
CA TRP A 79 -17.92 -4.03 1.68
C TRP A 79 -18.06 -2.53 1.91
N GLU A 80 -19.23 -1.96 1.61
CA GLU A 80 -19.49 -0.53 1.72
C GLU A 80 -19.45 -0.01 3.16
N ARG A 81 -19.78 -0.87 4.13
CA ARG A 81 -19.67 -0.58 5.56
C ARG A 81 -18.28 -0.87 6.13
N GLY A 82 -17.38 -1.45 5.33
CA GLY A 82 -16.02 -1.78 5.75
C GLY A 82 -15.94 -2.95 6.75
N TYR A 83 -16.88 -3.89 6.72
CA TYR A 83 -16.80 -5.11 7.54
C TYR A 83 -15.80 -6.13 6.99
N ASN A 84 -15.69 -6.23 5.66
CA ASN A 84 -14.70 -7.07 5.00
C ASN A 84 -14.37 -6.53 3.59
N LEU A 85 -13.28 -7.05 3.00
CA LEU A 85 -12.89 -6.71 1.63
C LEU A 85 -13.54 -7.67 0.62
N PRO A 86 -13.88 -7.19 -0.58
CA PRO A 86 -14.09 -8.08 -1.72
C PRO A 86 -12.80 -8.87 -2.00
N ASN A 87 -12.96 -10.12 -2.44
CA ASN A 87 -11.81 -10.91 -2.88
C ASN A 87 -11.17 -10.31 -4.15
N LYS A 88 -9.97 -10.79 -4.52
CA LYS A 88 -9.19 -10.25 -5.65
C LYS A 88 -9.98 -10.18 -6.96
N THR A 89 -10.78 -11.19 -7.27
CA THR A 89 -11.59 -11.23 -8.51
C THR A 89 -12.69 -10.18 -8.49
N LYS A 90 -13.43 -10.08 -7.39
CA LYS A 90 -14.49 -9.08 -7.20
C LYS A 90 -13.94 -7.65 -7.20
N LEU A 91 -12.82 -7.43 -6.52
CA LEU A 91 -12.15 -6.13 -6.46
C LEU A 91 -11.71 -5.64 -7.85
N LYS A 92 -11.21 -6.54 -8.71
CA LYS A 92 -10.89 -6.21 -10.11
C LYS A 92 -12.13 -5.78 -10.91
N LYS A 93 -13.26 -6.47 -10.74
CA LYS A 93 -14.53 -6.09 -11.39
C LYS A 93 -14.99 -4.70 -10.93
N ILE A 94 -14.92 -4.43 -9.62
CA ILE A 94 -15.24 -3.10 -9.07
C ILE A 94 -14.33 -2.02 -9.67
N ALA A 95 -13.02 -2.29 -9.80
CA ALA A 95 -12.07 -1.37 -10.41
C ALA A 95 -12.42 -1.06 -11.88
N ILE A 96 -12.79 -2.08 -12.65
CA ILE A 96 -13.25 -1.93 -14.04
C ILE A 96 -14.52 -1.06 -14.10
N LEU A 97 -15.53 -1.34 -13.27
CA LEU A 97 -16.77 -0.56 -13.22
C LEU A 97 -16.52 0.92 -12.87
N GLY A 98 -15.61 1.17 -11.93
CA GLY A 98 -15.27 2.52 -11.48
C GLY A 98 -14.24 3.23 -12.35
N ASN A 99 -13.81 2.65 -13.49
CA ASN A 99 -12.72 3.15 -14.32
C ASN A 99 -11.49 3.57 -13.48
N THR A 100 -11.08 2.70 -12.56
CA THR A 100 -10.02 2.94 -11.57
C THR A 100 -9.16 1.68 -11.38
N THR A 101 -8.25 1.69 -10.41
CA THR A 101 -7.38 0.56 -10.07
C THR A 101 -7.78 -0.10 -8.76
N THR A 102 -7.41 -1.37 -8.58
CA THR A 102 -7.60 -2.05 -7.29
C THR A 102 -6.83 -1.37 -6.17
N ASP A 103 -5.71 -0.73 -6.48
CA ASP A 103 -4.86 -0.05 -5.51
C ASP A 103 -5.48 1.26 -5.06
N TRP A 104 -6.06 2.05 -5.96
CA TRP A 104 -6.84 3.22 -5.57
C TRP A 104 -8.02 2.84 -4.67
N ILE A 105 -8.72 1.74 -4.95
CA ILE A 105 -9.81 1.28 -4.07
C ILE A 105 -9.29 0.97 -2.66
N LYS A 106 -8.13 0.31 -2.54
CA LYS A 106 -7.55 -0.08 -1.24
C LYS A 106 -6.94 1.11 -0.48
N TRP A 107 -6.24 1.98 -1.20
CA TRP A 107 -5.30 2.94 -0.62
C TRP A 107 -5.69 4.40 -0.82
N GLY A 108 -6.56 4.67 -1.79
CA GLY A 108 -6.91 6.03 -2.19
C GLY A 108 -5.84 6.67 -3.07
N THR A 109 -5.73 7.98 -2.92
CA THR A 109 -4.69 8.84 -3.49
C THR A 109 -3.32 8.57 -2.89
N LEU A 110 -2.27 9.16 -3.49
CA LEU A 110 -0.92 9.06 -2.96
C LEU A 110 -0.83 9.72 -1.57
N GLU A 111 -1.50 10.85 -1.41
CA GLU A 111 -1.61 11.59 -0.17
C GLU A 111 -2.25 10.73 0.92
N GLU A 112 -3.42 10.13 0.66
CA GLU A 112 -4.09 9.21 1.60
C GLU A 112 -3.19 8.02 1.97
N TYR A 113 -2.46 7.47 0.99
CA TYR A 113 -1.53 6.37 1.22
C TYR A 113 -0.37 6.78 2.14
N ILE A 114 0.29 7.91 1.86
CA ILE A 114 1.41 8.44 2.65
C ILE A 114 0.92 8.76 4.07
N THR A 115 -0.20 9.46 4.21
CA THR A 115 -0.81 9.77 5.51
C THR A 115 -1.07 8.49 6.30
N SER A 116 -1.70 7.50 5.68
CA SER A 116 -2.01 6.23 6.36
C SER A 116 -0.74 5.45 6.72
N TYR A 117 0.30 5.51 5.88
CA TYR A 117 1.59 4.91 6.15
C TYR A 117 2.28 5.55 7.35
N LEU A 118 2.38 6.88 7.38
CA LEU A 118 2.99 7.65 8.47
C LEU A 118 2.30 7.41 9.81
N ILE A 119 0.96 7.38 9.82
CA ILE A 119 0.19 7.01 11.02
C ILE A 119 0.53 5.57 11.43
N GLY A 120 0.57 4.63 10.49
CA GLY A 120 0.87 3.23 10.76
C GLY A 120 2.27 2.98 11.37
N ILE A 121 3.23 3.87 11.09
CA ILE A 121 4.58 3.81 11.67
C ILE A 121 4.78 4.67 12.92
N GLY A 122 3.73 5.34 13.42
CA GLY A 122 3.76 6.14 14.66
C GLY A 122 4.23 7.58 14.49
N TYR A 123 4.10 8.15 13.30
CA TYR A 123 4.52 9.51 12.95
C TYR A 123 3.33 10.48 12.85
N GLU A 124 2.22 10.19 13.52
CA GLU A 124 1.01 11.01 13.49
C GLU A 124 1.22 12.46 13.96
N LEU A 125 2.23 12.72 14.80
CA LEU A 125 2.57 14.05 15.26
C LEU A 125 3.11 14.94 14.13
N TYR A 126 3.90 14.37 13.22
CA TYR A 126 4.45 15.11 12.07
C TYR A 126 3.38 15.57 11.08
N ILE A 127 2.22 14.91 11.05
CA ILE A 127 1.09 15.33 10.21
C ILE A 127 0.37 16.53 10.83
N LYS A 128 0.32 16.62 12.16
CA LYS A 128 -0.40 17.69 12.87
C LYS A 128 0.36 19.01 12.92
N ASP A 129 1.69 18.96 12.84
CA ASP A 129 2.55 20.13 12.96
C ASP A 129 2.66 20.93 11.63
N PHE A 130 2.17 20.38 10.52
CA PHE A 130 2.11 21.04 9.20
C PHE A 130 0.73 20.90 8.56
N PRO A 131 -0.33 21.48 9.16
CA PRO A 131 -1.64 21.51 8.53
C PRO A 131 -1.63 22.46 7.31
N GLU A 132 -2.36 22.08 6.25
CA GLU A 132 -2.61 22.94 5.07
C GLU A 132 -3.27 24.29 5.45
#